data_AF-A0AAW5GEJ7-F1
#
_entry.id   AF-A0AAW5GEJ7-F1
#
_cell.length_a   1.000
_cell.length_b   1.000
_cell.length_c   1.000
_cell.angle_alpha   90.00
_cell.angle_beta   90.00
_cell.angle_gamma   90.00
#
_symmetry.space_group_name_H-M   'P 1'
#
loop_
_entity.id
_entity.type
_entity.pdbx_description
1 polymer ?
#
loop_
_entity_poly.entity_id
_entity_poly.type
_entity_poly.pdbx_seq_one_letter_code
_entity_poly.pdbx_strand_id
1 'polypeptide(L)'
;MPTVIFFKKMHFIFSTQSRLIRWLGFLSILTLVVKIFVFNNIREIFPNAYELGLVFESILSSIFASYIFHLIVVHGRELKEKNNVYPGLLKIAMKIMKNVSSIIEDMAKFKGLNVSISSKEDEISDLIRSVNILDLSRLIATPMKDILIFEDGTNNIKYHTWLFYILDKGQGIKDELDNLIRLNKISDPELQSEILDILDSSFFKNIDLLNKIRGMDRIDEMFLSNISFDANFIDFSKKINNLVSYLKRNIFSEV
;
A
#
# COMPACT_ATOMS: atom_id res chain seq x y z
N MET A 1 33.53 -5.77 -1.46
CA MET A 1 32.31 -4.98 -1.16
C MET A 1 31.01 -5.77 -0.95
N PRO A 2 30.74 -6.97 -1.52
CA PRO A 2 29.47 -7.68 -1.26
C PRO A 2 29.36 -8.29 0.15
N THR A 3 30.48 -8.60 0.80
CA THR A 3 30.52 -9.19 2.14
C THR A 3 30.02 -8.24 3.23
N VAL A 4 30.38 -6.96 3.17
CA VAL A 4 29.95 -5.95 4.17
C VAL A 4 28.44 -5.71 4.12
N ILE A 5 27.86 -5.72 2.92
CA ILE A 5 26.40 -5.57 2.71
C ILE A 5 25.66 -6.80 3.24
N PHE A 6 26.23 -7.99 3.04
CA PHE A 6 25.69 -9.24 3.57
C PHE A 6 25.69 -9.27 5.10
N PHE A 7 26.80 -8.88 5.74
CA PHE A 7 26.89 -8.81 7.21
C PHE A 7 25.96 -7.75 7.80
N LYS A 8 25.81 -6.59 7.15
CA LYS A 8 24.87 -5.55 7.60
C LYS A 8 23.41 -6.01 7.49
N LYS A 9 23.05 -6.70 6.39
CA LYS A 9 21.72 -7.31 6.21
C LYS A 9 21.46 -8.44 7.21
N MET A 10 22.44 -9.31 7.45
CA MET A 10 22.36 -10.36 8.46
C MET A 10 22.16 -9.76 9.86
N HIS A 11 23.00 -8.81 10.27
CA HIS A 11 22.89 -8.18 11.58
C HIS A 11 21.52 -7.52 11.77
N PHE A 12 21.00 -6.87 10.73
CA PHE A 12 19.68 -6.29 10.74
C PHE A 12 18.59 -7.34 10.99
N ILE A 13 18.58 -8.44 10.24
CA ILE A 13 17.62 -9.55 10.42
C ILE A 13 17.66 -10.11 11.84
N PHE A 14 18.85 -10.26 12.43
CA PHE A 14 19.00 -10.69 13.83
C PHE A 14 18.44 -9.68 14.84
N SER A 15 18.39 -8.40 14.47
CA SER A 15 17.97 -7.30 15.35
C SER A 15 16.46 -7.03 15.37
N THR A 16 15.71 -7.53 14.38
CA THR A 16 14.26 -7.31 14.24
C THR A 16 13.39 -8.35 14.96
N GLN A 17 13.98 -9.45 15.44
CA GLN A 17 13.23 -10.55 16.05
C GLN A 17 12.73 -10.28 17.47
N SER A 18 11.67 -10.99 17.88
CA SER A 18 11.22 -11.01 19.27
C SER A 18 12.37 -11.36 20.21
N ARG A 19 12.48 -10.65 21.34
CA ARG A 19 13.61 -10.78 22.27
C ARG A 19 13.84 -12.24 22.67
N LEU A 20 12.76 -13.00 22.85
CA LEU A 20 12.79 -14.40 23.26
C LEU A 20 13.53 -15.31 22.26
N ILE A 21 13.20 -15.21 20.97
CA ILE A 21 13.79 -16.08 19.94
C ILE A 21 15.29 -15.79 19.79
N ARG A 22 15.67 -14.52 19.90
CA ARG A 22 17.07 -14.07 19.88
C ARG A 22 17.88 -14.60 21.07
N TRP A 23 17.30 -14.52 22.27
CA TRP A 23 17.90 -15.09 23.48
C TRP A 23 18.05 -16.61 23.38
N LEU A 24 17.05 -17.31 22.85
CA LEU A 24 17.08 -18.75 22.67
C LEU A 24 18.21 -19.18 21.72
N GLY A 25 18.33 -18.50 20.57
CA GLY A 25 19.41 -18.75 19.62
C GLY A 25 20.79 -18.47 20.20
N PHE A 26 20.96 -17.33 20.88
CA PHE A 26 22.23 -16.97 21.52
C PHE A 26 22.62 -17.95 22.62
N LEU A 27 21.68 -18.32 23.49
CA LEU A 27 21.91 -19.26 24.57
C LEU A 27 22.26 -20.65 24.01
N SER A 28 21.56 -21.10 22.97
CA SER A 28 21.87 -22.38 22.31
C SER A 28 23.29 -22.43 21.76
N ILE A 29 23.74 -21.38 21.06
CA ILE A 29 25.11 -21.29 20.53
C ILE A 29 26.12 -21.25 21.69
N LEU A 30 25.87 -20.42 22.70
CA LEU A 30 26.75 -20.26 23.85
C LEU A 30 26.91 -21.59 24.61
N THR A 31 25.82 -22.28 24.89
CA THR A 31 25.83 -23.58 25.55
C THR A 31 26.57 -24.62 24.72
N LEU A 32 26.41 -24.60 23.39
CA LEU A 32 27.10 -25.52 22.48
C LEU A 32 28.62 -25.27 22.50
N VAL A 33 29.06 -24.01 22.43
CA VAL A 33 30.48 -23.63 22.55
C VAL A 33 31.06 -24.05 23.90
N VAL A 34 30.35 -23.75 25.00
CA VAL A 34 30.80 -24.14 26.36
C VAL A 34 30.89 -25.67 26.48
N LYS A 35 29.92 -26.42 25.95
CA LYS A 35 29.96 -27.89 25.95
C LYS A 35 31.18 -28.42 25.21
N ILE A 36 31.43 -27.93 23.98
CA ILE A 36 32.53 -28.43 23.14
C ILE A 36 33.89 -28.14 23.75
N PHE A 37 34.11 -26.92 24.26
CA PHE A 37 35.44 -26.50 24.73
C PHE A 37 35.72 -26.83 26.19
N VAL A 38 34.68 -26.86 27.05
CA VAL A 38 34.84 -27.09 28.49
C VAL A 38 34.47 -28.52 28.85
N PHE A 39 33.26 -28.95 28.51
CA PHE A 39 32.73 -30.23 29.01
C PHE A 39 33.31 -31.46 28.30
N ASN A 40 33.66 -31.38 27.02
CA ASN A 40 34.32 -32.51 26.33
C ASN A 40 35.73 -32.81 26.87
N ASN A 41 36.37 -31.87 27.59
CA ASN A 41 37.73 -32.03 28.13
C ASN A 41 37.75 -32.56 29.58
N ILE A 42 36.59 -32.72 30.22
CA ILE A 42 36.48 -33.20 31.60
C ILE A 42 36.31 -34.73 31.57
N ARG A 43 36.98 -35.45 32.50
CA ARG A 43 36.80 -36.90 32.67
C ARG A 43 35.33 -37.23 32.98
N GLU A 44 34.84 -38.34 32.44
CA GLU A 44 33.48 -38.80 32.66
C GLU A 44 33.14 -38.90 34.16
N ILE A 45 32.08 -38.19 34.57
CA ILE A 45 31.62 -38.16 35.97
C ILE A 45 30.84 -39.44 36.31
N PHE A 46 30.17 -40.04 35.31
CA PHE A 46 29.40 -41.27 35.44
C PHE A 46 29.44 -42.05 34.12
N PRO A 47 29.28 -43.38 34.14
CA PRO A 47 29.30 -44.20 32.92
C PRO A 47 28.21 -43.73 31.94
N ASN A 48 28.57 -43.56 30.68
CA ASN A 48 27.72 -43.09 29.56
C ASN A 48 27.37 -41.58 29.58
N ALA A 49 28.02 -40.78 30.43
CA ALA A 49 27.84 -39.32 30.42
C ALA A 49 28.14 -38.68 29.06
N TYR A 50 29.15 -39.23 28.36
CA TYR A 50 29.54 -38.77 27.03
C TYR A 50 28.42 -38.97 25.99
N GLU A 51 27.75 -40.13 26.01
CA GLU A 51 26.65 -40.47 25.10
C GLU A 51 25.45 -39.53 25.29
N LEU A 52 25.09 -39.22 26.55
CA LEU A 52 24.07 -38.21 26.84
C LEU A 52 24.47 -36.81 26.33
N GLY A 53 25.75 -36.47 26.45
CA GLY A 53 26.31 -35.23 25.90
C GLY A 53 26.16 -35.13 24.38
N LEU A 54 26.29 -36.24 23.65
CA LEU A 54 26.06 -36.30 22.20
C LEU A 54 24.58 -36.13 21.83
N VAL A 55 23.67 -36.73 22.60
CA VAL A 55 22.22 -36.54 22.42
C VAL A 55 21.86 -35.07 22.63
N PHE A 56 22.38 -34.45 23.69
CA PHE A 56 22.14 -33.03 23.99
C PHE A 56 22.68 -32.10 22.89
N GLU A 57 23.87 -32.38 22.37
CA GLU A 57 24.44 -31.64 21.24
C GLU A 57 23.58 -31.74 19.98
N SER A 58 23.05 -32.94 19.70
CA SER A 58 22.14 -33.17 18.57
C SER A 58 20.85 -32.36 18.70
N ILE A 59 20.31 -32.25 19.91
CA ILE A 59 19.12 -31.44 20.21
C ILE A 59 19.41 -29.94 20.02
N LEU A 60 20.52 -29.43 20.59
CA LEU A 60 20.91 -28.02 20.43
C LEU A 60 21.17 -27.65 18.97
N SER A 61 21.81 -28.55 18.22
CA SER A 61 22.05 -28.37 16.78
C SER A 61 20.73 -28.32 16.00
N SER A 62 19.75 -29.17 16.34
CA SER A 62 18.42 -29.14 15.74
C SER A 62 17.67 -27.84 16.02
N ILE A 63 17.72 -27.33 17.26
CA ILE A 63 17.14 -26.03 17.63
C ILE A 63 17.78 -24.90 16.84
N PHE A 64 19.11 -24.91 16.71
CA PHE A 64 19.84 -23.92 15.94
C PHE A 64 19.51 -23.98 14.43
N ALA A 65 19.42 -25.19 13.87
CA ALA A 65 19.00 -25.38 12.48
C ALA A 65 17.57 -24.87 12.24
N SER A 66 16.64 -25.15 13.16
CA SER A 66 15.27 -24.62 13.10
C SER A 66 15.24 -23.09 13.17
N TYR A 67 16.11 -22.49 13.98
CA TYR A 67 16.26 -21.04 14.08
C TYR A 67 16.78 -20.42 12.77
N ILE A 68 17.80 -21.04 12.14
CA ILE A 68 18.30 -20.61 10.82
C ILE A 68 17.21 -20.75 9.76
N PHE A 69 16.48 -21.87 9.77
CA PHE A 69 15.39 -22.09 8.81
C PHE A 69 14.31 -21.01 8.94
N HIS A 70 13.92 -20.68 10.18
CA HIS A 70 12.98 -19.59 10.44
C HIS A 70 13.49 -18.24 9.91
N LEU A 71 14.77 -17.92 10.13
CA LEU A 71 15.39 -16.70 9.59
C LEU A 71 15.30 -16.65 8.06
N ILE A 72 15.64 -17.74 7.38
CA ILE A 72 15.66 -17.79 5.91
C ILE A 72 14.23 -17.73 5.35
N VAL A 73 13.32 -18.53 5.89
CA VAL A 73 11.96 -18.69 5.33
C VAL A 73 11.07 -17.50 5.66
N VAL A 74 11.09 -17.01 6.90
CA VAL A 74 10.21 -15.92 7.32
C VAL A 74 10.82 -14.57 6.93
N HIS A 75 12.01 -14.25 7.45
CA HIS A 75 12.58 -12.92 7.26
C HIS A 75 13.18 -12.74 5.86
N GLY A 76 13.71 -13.81 5.25
CA GLY A 76 14.16 -13.77 3.87
C GLY A 76 13.03 -13.48 2.89
N ARG A 77 11.81 -13.96 3.17
CA ARG A 77 10.63 -13.65 2.36
C ARG A 77 10.15 -12.21 2.58
N GLU A 78 10.02 -11.78 3.82
CA GLU A 78 9.62 -10.39 4.16
C GLU A 78 10.56 -9.37 3.52
N LEU A 79 11.88 -9.58 3.61
CA LEU A 79 12.86 -8.70 2.98
C LEU A 79 12.78 -8.71 1.46
N LYS A 80 12.49 -9.87 0.86
CA LYS A 80 12.31 -9.96 -0.60
C LYS A 80 11.05 -9.21 -1.03
N GLU A 81 9.97 -9.32 -0.28
CA GLU A 81 8.72 -8.59 -0.53
C GLU A 81 8.93 -7.07 -0.38
N LYS A 82 9.54 -6.61 0.72
CA LYS A 82 9.88 -5.19 0.94
C LYS A 82 10.76 -4.60 -0.17
N ASN A 83 11.74 -5.36 -0.68
CA ASN A 83 12.68 -4.84 -1.69
C ASN A 83 12.14 -4.91 -3.13
N ASN A 84 11.32 -5.91 -3.45
CA ASN A 84 10.92 -6.15 -4.84
C ASN A 84 9.46 -5.76 -5.13
N VAL A 85 8.57 -5.90 -4.14
CA VAL A 85 7.13 -5.74 -4.33
C VAL A 85 6.69 -4.34 -3.90
N TYR A 86 7.01 -3.92 -2.67
CA TYR A 86 6.56 -2.62 -2.13
C TYR A 86 6.94 -1.42 -3.00
N PRO A 87 8.14 -1.31 -3.61
CA PRO A 87 8.45 -0.18 -4.48
C PRO A 87 7.57 -0.10 -5.73
N GLY A 88 7.18 -1.26 -6.28
CA GLY A 88 6.23 -1.33 -7.41
C GLY A 88 4.84 -0.86 -7.00
N LEU A 89 4.36 -1.34 -5.84
CA LEU A 89 3.08 -0.93 -5.26
C LEU A 89 3.06 0.57 -4.95
N LEU A 90 4.14 1.09 -4.37
CA LEU A 90 4.28 2.51 -4.07
C LEU A 90 4.23 3.36 -5.34
N LYS A 91 4.87 2.94 -6.44
CA LYS A 91 4.79 3.66 -7.73
C LYS A 91 3.35 3.79 -8.23
N ILE A 92 2.57 2.72 -8.12
CA ILE A 92 1.16 2.74 -8.54
C ILE A 92 0.33 3.60 -7.57
N ALA A 93 0.51 3.45 -6.25
CA ALA A 93 -0.17 4.29 -5.27
C ALA A 93 0.14 5.79 -5.44
N MET A 94 1.39 6.13 -5.77
CA MET A 94 1.76 7.51 -6.13
C MET A 94 1.12 7.99 -7.44
N LYS A 95 0.94 7.10 -8.43
CA LYS A 95 0.22 7.43 -9.67
C LYS A 95 -1.25 7.75 -9.39
N ILE A 96 -1.90 6.94 -8.54
CA ILE A 96 -3.26 7.18 -8.07
C ILE A 96 -3.33 8.52 -7.32
N MET A 97 -2.42 8.75 -6.37
CA MET A 97 -2.33 10.01 -5.64
C MET A 97 -2.17 11.22 -6.58
N LYS A 98 -1.36 11.09 -7.63
CA LYS A 98 -1.19 12.14 -8.64
C LYS A 98 -2.50 12.44 -9.38
N ASN A 99 -3.29 11.42 -9.70
CA ASN A 99 -4.61 11.63 -10.31
C ASN A 99 -5.56 12.37 -9.35
N VAL A 100 -5.58 12.00 -8.07
CA VAL A 100 -6.38 12.71 -7.05
C VAL A 100 -5.92 14.16 -6.89
N SER A 101 -4.61 14.40 -6.80
CA SER A 101 -4.03 15.74 -6.71
C SER A 101 -4.40 16.59 -7.93
N SER A 102 -4.34 16.02 -9.14
CA SER A 102 -4.75 16.70 -10.36
C SER A 102 -6.21 17.15 -10.27
N ILE A 103 -7.12 16.28 -9.83
CA ILE A 103 -8.54 16.65 -9.69
C ILE A 103 -8.69 17.85 -8.74
N ILE A 104 -8.04 17.83 -7.58
CA ILE A 104 -8.10 18.92 -6.59
C ILE A 104 -7.50 20.21 -7.16
N GLU A 105 -6.30 20.15 -7.75
CA GLU A 105 -5.60 21.31 -8.30
C GLU A 105 -6.36 21.91 -9.48
N ASP A 106 -6.92 21.08 -10.35
CA ASP A 106 -7.68 21.52 -11.51
C ASP A 106 -8.99 22.18 -11.04
N MET A 107 -9.68 21.63 -10.02
CA MET A 107 -10.84 22.27 -9.38
C MET A 107 -10.47 23.60 -8.70
N ALA A 108 -9.32 23.66 -8.02
CA ALA A 108 -8.84 24.86 -7.37
C ALA A 108 -8.59 25.97 -8.38
N LYS A 109 -7.89 25.65 -9.48
CA LYS A 109 -7.67 26.57 -10.61
C LYS A 109 -9.00 27.06 -11.20
N PHE A 110 -9.97 26.17 -11.37
CA PHE A 110 -11.29 26.54 -11.87
C PHE A 110 -12.00 27.57 -10.96
N LYS A 111 -11.84 27.46 -9.64
CA LYS A 111 -12.37 28.43 -8.67
C LYS A 111 -11.47 29.65 -8.45
N GLY A 112 -10.30 29.72 -9.11
CA GLY A 112 -9.31 30.77 -8.88
C GLY A 112 -8.64 30.68 -7.49
N LEU A 113 -8.66 29.50 -6.87
CA LEU A 113 -8.05 29.22 -5.57
C LEU A 113 -6.68 28.56 -5.74
N ASN A 114 -5.77 28.81 -4.82
CA ASN A 114 -4.46 28.15 -4.75
C ASN A 114 -4.48 27.03 -3.71
N VAL A 115 -5.20 25.96 -4.01
CA VAL A 115 -5.33 24.77 -3.14
C VAL A 115 -4.66 23.58 -3.83
N SER A 116 -3.93 22.79 -3.04
CA SER A 116 -3.25 21.58 -3.49
C SER A 116 -3.59 20.41 -2.57
N ILE A 117 -3.20 19.18 -2.94
CA ILE A 117 -3.36 18.02 -2.04
C ILE A 117 -2.55 18.13 -0.74
N SER A 118 -1.57 19.04 -0.69
CA SER A 118 -0.76 19.33 0.50
C SER A 118 -1.35 20.46 1.36
N SER A 119 -2.43 21.09 0.92
CA SER A 119 -3.15 22.13 1.67
C SER A 119 -3.81 21.55 2.93
N LYS A 120 -4.28 22.42 3.82
CA LYS A 120 -5.00 21.99 5.02
C LYS A 120 -6.28 21.25 4.64
N GLU A 121 -6.67 20.27 5.44
CA GLU A 121 -7.88 19.47 5.23
C GLU A 121 -9.12 20.36 5.11
N ASP A 122 -9.21 21.42 5.93
CA ASP A 122 -10.31 22.39 5.88
C ASP A 122 -10.36 23.14 4.54
N GLU A 123 -9.21 23.53 3.97
CA GLU A 123 -9.14 24.23 2.67
C GLU A 123 -9.58 23.32 1.51
N ILE A 124 -9.19 22.04 1.56
CA ILE A 124 -9.61 21.04 0.57
C ILE A 124 -11.11 20.75 0.71
N SER A 125 -11.60 20.63 1.94
CA SER A 125 -13.02 20.43 2.22
C SER A 125 -13.86 21.61 1.74
N ASP A 126 -13.41 22.83 1.97
CA ASP A 126 -14.11 24.05 1.54
C ASP A 126 -14.14 24.17 0.02
N LEU A 127 -13.02 23.86 -0.66
CA LEU A 127 -12.97 23.79 -2.12
C LEU A 127 -14.00 22.79 -2.66
N ILE A 128 -13.97 21.54 -2.16
CA ILE A 128 -14.84 20.48 -2.66
C ILE A 128 -16.31 20.80 -2.40
N ARG A 129 -16.65 21.32 -1.20
CA ARG A 129 -18.02 21.75 -0.88
C ARG A 129 -18.50 22.94 -1.71
N SER A 130 -17.59 23.81 -2.16
CA SER A 130 -17.92 24.94 -3.03
C SER A 130 -18.31 24.51 -4.45
N VAL A 131 -18.14 23.22 -4.79
CA VAL A 131 -18.40 22.66 -6.10
C VAL A 131 -19.53 21.64 -6.00
N ASN A 132 -20.74 22.04 -6.37
CA ASN A 132 -21.88 21.11 -6.41
C ASN A 132 -21.72 20.15 -7.60
N ILE A 133 -22.15 18.90 -7.46
CA ILE A 133 -22.15 17.92 -8.56
C ILE A 133 -22.99 18.37 -9.76
N LEU A 134 -24.02 19.19 -9.53
CA LEU A 134 -24.80 19.83 -10.60
C LEU A 134 -23.97 20.86 -11.38
N ASP A 135 -23.06 21.57 -10.71
CA ASP A 135 -22.12 22.47 -11.36
C ASP A 135 -21.09 21.64 -12.16
N LEU A 136 -20.60 20.54 -11.58
CA LEU A 136 -19.68 19.62 -12.27
C LEU A 136 -20.28 19.01 -13.53
N SER A 137 -21.59 18.72 -13.53
CA SER A 137 -22.28 18.15 -14.69
C SER A 137 -22.54 19.16 -15.81
N ARG A 138 -22.51 20.47 -15.51
CA ARG A 138 -22.79 21.54 -16.49
C ARG A 138 -21.55 22.24 -17.00
N LEU A 139 -20.51 22.34 -16.17
CA LEU A 139 -19.30 23.08 -16.48
C LEU A 139 -18.34 22.23 -17.31
N ILE A 140 -17.88 22.79 -18.43
CA ILE A 140 -16.84 22.19 -19.27
C ILE A 140 -15.52 22.21 -18.49
N ALA A 141 -14.83 21.07 -18.43
CA ALA A 141 -13.50 21.00 -17.86
C ALA A 141 -12.49 21.66 -18.81
N THR A 142 -11.99 22.85 -18.47
CA THR A 142 -10.87 23.50 -19.16
C THR A 142 -9.67 23.68 -18.21
N PRO A 143 -8.42 23.52 -18.70
CA PRO A 143 -8.01 23.33 -20.08
C PRO A 143 -7.54 21.88 -20.32
N MET A 144 -8.39 21.00 -20.86
CA MET A 144 -7.87 19.76 -21.44
C MET A 144 -7.17 20.09 -22.75
N LYS A 145 -5.85 19.85 -22.79
CA LYS A 145 -4.98 19.97 -23.96
C LYS A 145 -5.33 18.99 -25.08
N ASP A 146 -6.11 17.95 -24.76
CA ASP A 146 -6.60 16.96 -25.71
C ASP A 146 -8.13 16.91 -25.57
N ILE A 147 -8.83 17.70 -26.39
CA ILE A 147 -10.26 17.53 -26.60
C ILE A 147 -10.42 16.19 -27.31
N LEU A 148 -10.64 15.11 -26.56
CA LEU A 148 -11.16 13.87 -27.14
C LEU A 148 -12.62 14.13 -27.48
N ILE A 149 -12.83 14.68 -28.67
CA ILE A 149 -14.12 14.71 -29.34
C ILE A 149 -14.46 13.25 -29.61
N PHE A 150 -15.42 12.69 -28.89
CA PHE A 150 -16.09 11.50 -29.37
C PHE A 150 -16.95 11.96 -30.57
N GLU A 151 -16.46 11.70 -31.79
CA GLU A 151 -17.36 11.53 -32.92
C GLU A 151 -18.15 10.26 -32.65
N ASP A 152 -19.29 10.39 -31.95
CA ASP A 152 -20.39 9.52 -32.33
C ASP A 152 -20.72 9.88 -33.79
N GLY A 153 -21.18 8.95 -34.63
CA GLY A 153 -21.42 9.20 -36.06
C GLY A 153 -22.46 10.30 -36.37
N THR A 154 -22.90 11.08 -35.38
CA THR A 154 -23.64 12.33 -35.50
C THR A 154 -22.72 13.49 -35.08
N ASN A 155 -22.73 14.62 -35.79
CA ASN A 155 -21.85 15.78 -35.59
C ASN A 155 -21.94 16.49 -34.20
N ASN A 156 -22.33 15.80 -33.13
CA ASN A 156 -22.43 16.33 -31.78
C ASN A 156 -21.11 16.20 -31.03
N ILE A 157 -20.37 17.30 -30.98
CA ILE A 157 -19.19 17.44 -30.12
C ILE A 157 -19.62 17.32 -28.65
N LYS A 158 -19.34 16.18 -28.00
CA LYS A 158 -19.56 16.03 -26.55
C LYS A 158 -18.39 16.65 -25.79
N TYR A 159 -18.63 17.83 -25.22
CA TYR A 159 -17.71 18.43 -24.26
C TYR A 159 -17.60 17.54 -23.01
N HIS A 160 -16.37 17.20 -22.58
CA HIS A 160 -16.18 16.56 -21.28
C HIS A 160 -16.45 17.58 -20.18
N THR A 161 -17.59 17.41 -19.51
CA THR A 161 -17.91 18.14 -18.29
C THR A 161 -16.96 17.69 -17.17
N TRP A 162 -16.82 18.49 -16.12
CA TRP A 162 -16.03 18.09 -14.95
C TRP A 162 -16.49 16.76 -14.36
N LEU A 163 -17.80 16.48 -14.41
CA LEU A 163 -18.35 15.19 -14.02
C LEU A 163 -17.74 14.04 -14.84
N PHE A 164 -17.70 14.15 -16.17
CA PHE A 164 -17.09 13.10 -17.00
C PHE A 164 -15.59 12.99 -16.79
N TYR A 165 -14.88 14.12 -16.60
CA TYR A 165 -13.46 14.10 -16.26
C TYR A 165 -13.19 13.31 -14.98
N ILE A 166 -13.97 13.56 -13.93
CA ILE A 166 -13.87 12.86 -12.64
C ILE A 166 -14.24 11.39 -12.79
N LEU A 167 -15.27 11.07 -13.59
CA LEU A 167 -15.68 9.69 -13.84
C LEU A 167 -14.59 8.89 -14.54
N ASP A 168 -13.97 9.46 -15.57
CA ASP A 168 -12.88 8.81 -16.31
C ASP A 168 -11.64 8.63 -15.44
N LYS A 169 -11.27 9.66 -14.66
CA LYS A 169 -10.18 9.54 -13.69
C LYS A 169 -10.49 8.53 -12.59
N GLY A 170 -11.72 8.54 -12.07
CA GLY A 170 -12.20 7.59 -11.06
C GLY A 170 -12.13 6.16 -11.55
N GLN A 171 -12.60 5.88 -12.76
CA GLN A 171 -12.50 4.56 -13.38
C GLN A 171 -11.05 4.14 -13.57
N GLY A 172 -10.19 5.03 -14.09
CA GLY A 172 -8.76 4.74 -14.25
C GLY A 172 -8.07 4.44 -12.91
N ILE A 173 -8.46 5.11 -11.82
CA ILE A 173 -7.96 4.80 -10.48
C ILE A 173 -8.46 3.42 -10.02
N LYS A 174 -9.74 3.10 -10.23
CA LYS A 174 -10.31 1.79 -9.89
C LYS A 174 -9.57 0.66 -10.60
N ASP A 175 -9.31 0.82 -11.90
CA ASP A 175 -8.55 -0.13 -12.69
C ASP A 175 -7.10 -0.29 -12.18
N GLU A 176 -6.47 0.80 -11.74
CA GLU A 176 -5.13 0.76 -11.12
C GLU A 176 -5.13 0.03 -9.77
N LEU A 177 -6.16 0.22 -8.94
CA LEU A 177 -6.35 -0.50 -7.68
C LEU A 177 -6.64 -1.99 -7.91
N ASP A 178 -7.48 -2.33 -8.88
CA ASP A 178 -7.73 -3.72 -9.26
C ASP A 178 -6.45 -4.39 -9.78
N ASN A 179 -5.64 -3.65 -10.55
CA ASN A 179 -4.32 -4.12 -10.96
C ASN A 179 -3.39 -4.33 -9.76
N LEU A 180 -3.45 -3.47 -8.73
CA LEU A 180 -2.71 -3.70 -7.47
C LEU A 180 -3.13 -5.02 -6.82
N ILE A 181 -4.43 -5.30 -6.71
CA ILE A 181 -4.93 -6.57 -6.14
C ILE A 181 -4.46 -7.76 -6.99
N ARG A 182 -4.51 -7.66 -8.32
CA ARG A 182 -4.12 -8.76 -9.21
C ARG A 182 -2.62 -9.04 -9.20
N LEU A 183 -1.79 -8.00 -9.24
CA LEU A 183 -0.33 -8.11 -9.21
C LEU A 183 0.14 -8.64 -7.85
N ASN A 184 -0.65 -8.39 -6.83
CA ASN A 184 -0.29 -8.68 -5.47
C ASN A 184 -1.17 -9.86 -5.02
N LYS A 185 -0.64 -11.09 -5.17
CA LYS A 185 -0.98 -12.20 -4.27
C LYS A 185 -0.47 -11.83 -2.86
N ILE A 186 -1.02 -10.76 -2.28
CA ILE A 186 -0.43 -10.02 -1.17
C ILE A 186 -0.37 -10.98 0.01
N SER A 187 0.81 -11.25 0.53
CA SER A 187 0.91 -11.99 1.79
C SER A 187 0.62 -11.13 3.01
N ASP A 188 0.59 -9.80 2.83
CA ASP A 188 0.28 -8.79 3.82
C ASP A 188 -1.23 -8.50 3.87
N PRO A 189 -1.94 -8.93 4.95
CA PRO A 189 -3.36 -8.73 5.10
C PRO A 189 -3.75 -7.28 5.41
N GLU A 190 -2.86 -6.49 6.01
CA GLU A 190 -3.15 -5.08 6.32
C GLU A 190 -3.24 -4.27 5.02
N LEU A 191 -2.28 -4.46 4.13
CA LEU A 191 -2.31 -3.83 2.81
C LEU A 191 -3.54 -4.24 1.99
N GLN A 192 -3.96 -5.51 2.05
CA GLN A 192 -5.20 -5.95 1.41
C GLN A 192 -6.41 -5.23 1.98
N SER A 193 -6.50 -5.13 3.30
CA SER A 193 -7.61 -4.46 3.98
C SER A 193 -7.70 -2.98 3.57
N GLU A 194 -6.57 -2.28 3.51
CA GLU A 194 -6.53 -0.87 3.08
C GLU A 194 -7.01 -0.70 1.63
N ILE A 195 -6.56 -1.56 0.71
CA ILE A 195 -6.97 -1.48 -0.70
C ILE A 195 -8.46 -1.82 -0.86
N LEU A 196 -8.97 -2.83 -0.14
CA LEU A 196 -10.38 -3.20 -0.18
C LEU A 196 -11.26 -2.10 0.40
N ASP A 197 -10.87 -1.47 1.51
CA ASP A 197 -11.61 -0.36 2.10
C ASP A 197 -11.66 0.88 1.18
N ILE A 198 -10.62 1.07 0.35
CA ILE A 198 -10.62 2.08 -0.72
C ILE A 198 -11.60 1.69 -1.83
N LEU A 199 -11.57 0.45 -2.31
CA LEU A 199 -12.47 -0.03 -3.38
C LEU A 199 -13.95 -0.01 -2.96
N ASP A 200 -14.24 -0.32 -1.70
CA ASP A 200 -15.59 -0.33 -1.12
C ASP A 200 -16.10 1.07 -0.73
N SER A 201 -15.28 2.10 -0.94
CA SER A 201 -15.63 3.48 -0.62
C SER A 201 -16.90 3.94 -1.36
N SER A 202 -17.66 4.79 -0.68
CA SER A 202 -18.85 5.42 -1.25
C SER A 202 -18.55 6.23 -2.52
N PHE A 203 -17.31 6.70 -2.68
CA PHE A 203 -16.87 7.34 -3.91
C PHE A 203 -17.01 6.41 -5.13
N PHE A 204 -16.47 5.18 -5.08
CA PHE A 204 -16.60 4.26 -6.21
C PHE A 204 -18.03 3.79 -6.44
N LYS A 205 -18.84 3.67 -5.39
CA LYS A 205 -20.28 3.42 -5.54
C LYS A 205 -20.95 4.54 -6.33
N ASN A 206 -20.61 5.80 -6.06
CA ASN A 206 -21.11 6.93 -6.83
C ASN A 206 -20.59 6.94 -8.26
N ILE A 207 -19.31 6.63 -8.49
CA ILE A 207 -18.73 6.52 -9.83
C ILE A 207 -19.47 5.43 -10.64
N ASP A 208 -19.70 4.26 -10.07
CA ASP A 208 -20.43 3.16 -10.73
C ASP A 208 -21.89 3.55 -11.03
N LEU A 209 -22.56 4.23 -10.10
CA LEU A 209 -23.91 4.75 -10.32
C LEU A 209 -23.94 5.78 -11.45
N LEU A 210 -23.05 6.77 -11.42
CA LEU A 210 -22.97 7.83 -12.43
C LEU A 210 -22.58 7.29 -13.81
N ASN A 211 -21.68 6.30 -13.87
CA ASN A 211 -21.29 5.65 -15.13
C ASN A 211 -22.46 4.90 -15.79
N LYS A 212 -23.40 4.32 -15.01
CA LYS A 212 -24.62 3.70 -15.58
C LYS A 212 -25.53 4.71 -16.28
N ILE A 213 -25.43 5.99 -15.91
CA ILE A 213 -26.33 7.05 -16.36
C ILE A 213 -25.66 7.89 -17.46
N ARG A 214 -24.35 7.71 -17.70
CA ARG A 214 -23.57 8.36 -18.76
C ARG A 214 -24.16 8.20 -20.17
N GLY A 215 -25.01 7.20 -20.39
CA GLY A 215 -25.73 6.97 -21.65
C GLY A 215 -27.16 7.53 -21.72
N MET A 216 -27.63 8.23 -20.69
CA MET A 216 -28.99 8.80 -20.66
C MET A 216 -28.98 10.25 -21.16
N ASP A 217 -29.85 10.57 -22.11
CA ASP A 217 -29.97 11.92 -22.70
C ASP A 217 -30.43 13.00 -21.70
N ARG A 218 -30.99 12.58 -20.56
CA ARG A 218 -31.37 13.46 -19.44
C ARG A 218 -30.95 12.84 -18.12
N ILE A 219 -29.98 13.47 -17.47
CA ILE A 219 -29.67 13.18 -16.08
C ILE A 219 -30.65 13.99 -15.22
N ASP A 220 -31.43 13.31 -14.37
CA ASP A 220 -32.36 13.95 -13.46
C ASP A 220 -31.59 14.79 -12.41
N GLU A 221 -31.89 16.09 -12.36
CA GLU A 221 -31.25 17.02 -11.40
C GLU A 221 -31.54 16.61 -9.95
N MET A 222 -32.72 16.02 -9.70
CA MET A 222 -33.10 15.50 -8.38
C MET A 222 -32.27 14.26 -8.01
N PHE A 223 -31.85 13.48 -9.01
CA PHE A 223 -30.95 12.35 -8.78
C PHE A 223 -29.55 12.85 -8.43
N LEU A 224 -29.01 13.80 -9.20
CA LEU A 224 -27.67 14.37 -8.95
C LEU A 224 -27.60 15.08 -7.59
N SER A 225 -28.63 15.83 -7.19
CA SER A 225 -28.64 16.54 -5.92
C SER A 225 -28.60 15.62 -4.69
N ASN A 226 -28.99 14.36 -4.84
CA ASN A 226 -28.98 13.37 -3.75
C ASN A 226 -27.63 12.65 -3.60
N ILE A 227 -26.68 12.86 -4.52
CA ILE A 227 -25.36 12.24 -4.45
C ILE A 227 -24.43 13.15 -3.63
N SER A 228 -24.02 12.68 -2.45
CA SER A 228 -23.04 13.35 -1.58
C SER A 228 -21.61 13.22 -2.12
N PHE A 229 -21.34 13.79 -3.28
CA PHE A 229 -20.05 13.66 -3.95
C PHE A 229 -18.88 14.21 -3.11
N ASP A 230 -19.12 15.31 -2.41
CA ASP A 230 -18.14 16.04 -1.62
C ASP A 230 -17.55 15.21 -0.47
N ALA A 231 -18.39 14.74 0.45
CA ALA A 231 -17.97 13.97 1.61
C ALA A 231 -17.30 12.65 1.18
N ASN A 232 -17.83 12.02 0.13
CA ASN A 232 -17.32 10.76 -0.38
C ASN A 232 -15.95 10.92 -1.06
N PHE A 233 -15.71 12.01 -1.79
CA PHE A 233 -14.42 12.29 -2.41
C PHE A 233 -13.35 12.66 -1.37
N ILE A 234 -13.71 13.42 -0.33
CA ILE A 234 -12.81 13.74 0.79
C ILE A 234 -12.35 12.46 1.49
N ASP A 235 -13.30 11.62 1.90
CA ASP A 235 -13.00 10.33 2.55
C ASP A 235 -12.10 9.46 1.67
N PHE A 236 -12.43 9.33 0.39
CA PHE A 236 -11.61 8.61 -0.57
C PHE A 236 -10.18 9.16 -0.66
N SER A 237 -10.01 10.48 -0.78
CA SER A 237 -8.69 11.11 -0.86
C SER A 237 -7.83 10.81 0.37
N LYS A 238 -8.46 10.76 1.55
CA LYS A 238 -7.82 10.43 2.83
C LYS A 238 -7.35 8.98 2.87
N LYS A 239 -8.19 8.05 2.44
CA LYS A 239 -7.81 6.62 2.35
C LYS A 239 -6.62 6.40 1.41
N ILE A 240 -6.60 7.07 0.25
CA ILE A 240 -5.44 7.03 -0.67
C ILE A 240 -4.17 7.57 -0.01
N ASN A 241 -4.27 8.66 0.76
CA ASN A 241 -3.12 9.22 1.47
C ASN A 241 -2.59 8.29 2.57
N ASN A 242 -3.49 7.60 3.28
CA ASN A 242 -3.13 6.59 4.26
C ASN A 242 -2.40 5.42 3.60
N LEU A 243 -2.88 4.92 2.45
CA LEU A 243 -2.22 3.86 1.68
C LEU A 243 -0.80 4.26 1.25
N VAL A 244 -0.61 5.46 0.72
CA VAL A 244 0.73 5.94 0.34
C VAL A 244 1.64 6.05 1.56
N SER A 245 1.12 6.55 2.69
CA SER A 245 1.87 6.67 3.94
C SER A 245 2.24 5.31 4.52
N TYR A 246 1.34 4.33 4.45
CA TYR A 246 1.59 2.93 4.83
C TYR A 246 2.72 2.32 3.99
N LEU A 247 2.64 2.44 2.67
CA LEU A 247 3.66 1.92 1.76
C LEU A 247 5.01 2.59 1.95
N LYS A 248 5.04 3.92 2.17
CA LYS A 248 6.27 4.64 2.50
C LYS A 248 6.87 4.13 3.81
N ARG A 249 6.08 3.99 4.88
CA ARG A 249 6.56 3.46 6.16
C ARG A 249 7.18 2.08 5.97
N ASN A 250 6.50 1.16 5.29
CA ASN A 250 7.02 -0.21 5.11
C ASN A 250 8.27 -0.32 4.20
N ILE A 251 8.55 0.68 3.38
CA ILE A 251 9.79 0.77 2.59
C ILE A 251 10.91 1.45 3.38
N PHE A 252 10.60 2.50 4.15
CA PHE A 252 11.59 3.38 4.79
C PHE A 252 11.79 3.13 6.29
N SER A 253 10.97 2.31 6.96
CA SER A 253 11.06 2.02 8.41
C SER A 253 12.32 1.24 8.82
N GLU A 254 13.26 1.00 7.90
CA GLU A 254 14.47 0.21 8.14
C GLU A 254 15.74 0.85 7.54
N VAL A 255 15.71 2.15 7.22
CA VAL A 255 16.93 2.93 6.93
C VAL A 255 17.48 3.56 8.21
#